data_AF-D8GL65-F1
#
_entry.id   AF-D8GL65-F1
#
_cell.length_a   1.000
_cell.length_b   1.000
_cell.length_c   1.000
_cell.angle_alpha   90.00
_cell.angle_beta   90.00
_cell.angle_gamma   90.00
#
_symmetry.space_group_name_H-M   'P 1'
#
loop_
_entity.id
_entity.type
_entity.pdbx_description
1 polymer ?
#
loop_
_entity_poly.entity_id
_entity_poly.type
_entity_poly.pdbx_seq_one_letter_code
_entity_poly.pdbx_strand_id
1 'polypeptide(L)'
;MTAVNELFNKNIKVINLGLESFCKDLKDQHVPCIHVNWRPPSEASKGLSLLEDEGIASKIEKANKEAIDRLLAAKPILIGVGQAGKVIPGMTKKTILHAGPPITWDKMSEPVKGAIIGGLIYEKLASNEEEAIKLASSGEITYDCCHHHSTVGPMAGVVTYSMPVWILKNKTFGNYAYSTFNEGLGKVLRFGAYSSEVIDRLNWMQNSLAPVLKAALEIKGSVDLKTIIAQFLQMGDEGHNRNKAATSLLFRELAPAIVKTKFSDEHKASVLTFIDKNDHFFLNISMPACKCSLDPLEDIEYCTILTAMSRNGTDFGIRVAGTGKKWFTAPCEMVKGLYFPGFSESDANADLGDSCITETAGIGGFAMATAPAIVKFVGGTPKDAINYTTTMYEITYAENNAYKIPNINFRGTPTGIDMRKVIETRILPVINTGIACNRAGVGQIGAGVVNPPMKCFEDALKSFIKKYNLK
;
A
#
# COMPACT_ATOMS: atom_id res chain seq x y z
N MET A 1 55.59 -26.79 -0.71
CA MET A 1 54.91 -26.06 -1.80
C MET A 1 54.45 -24.72 -1.25
N THR A 2 54.71 -23.61 -1.94
CA THR A 2 54.24 -22.28 -1.53
C THR A 2 52.72 -22.20 -1.71
N ALA A 3 52.03 -21.40 -0.89
CA ALA A 3 50.57 -21.20 -0.99
C ALA A 3 50.10 -20.77 -2.40
N VAL A 4 50.98 -20.12 -3.16
CA VAL A 4 50.75 -19.76 -4.57
C VAL A 4 50.60 -21.00 -5.47
N ASN A 5 51.38 -22.06 -5.25
CA ASN A 5 51.28 -23.29 -6.03
C ASN A 5 50.01 -24.10 -5.70
N GLU A 6 49.45 -23.92 -4.51
CA GLU A 6 48.15 -24.50 -4.15
C GLU A 6 46.98 -23.79 -4.86
N LEU A 7 47.12 -22.50 -5.17
CA LEU A 7 46.11 -21.73 -5.90
C LEU A 7 45.96 -22.23 -7.34
N PHE A 8 47.09 -22.51 -8.01
CA PHE A 8 47.11 -23.00 -9.40
C PHE A 8 46.62 -24.45 -9.56
N ASN A 9 46.52 -25.21 -8.47
CA ASN A 9 45.99 -26.58 -8.47
C ASN A 9 44.51 -26.67 -8.06
N LYS A 10 43.82 -25.54 -7.86
CA LYS A 10 42.41 -25.47 -7.47
C LYS A 10 41.57 -24.86 -8.59
N ASN A 11 40.33 -25.33 -8.72
CA ASN A 11 39.36 -24.69 -9.61
C ASN A 11 39.09 -23.25 -9.14
N ILE A 12 39.41 -22.28 -10.00
CA ILE A 12 39.22 -20.85 -9.71
C ILE A 12 37.72 -20.55 -9.71
N LYS A 13 37.24 -19.92 -8.64
CA LYS A 13 35.89 -19.35 -8.55
C LYS A 13 36.02 -17.84 -8.64
N VAL A 14 35.45 -17.23 -9.67
CA VAL A 14 35.59 -15.80 -9.92
C VAL A 14 34.35 -15.05 -9.44
N ILE A 15 34.58 -13.93 -8.77
CA ILE A 15 33.55 -12.92 -8.50
C ILE A 15 33.94 -11.68 -9.31
N ASN A 16 33.10 -11.32 -10.28
CA ASN A 16 33.34 -10.18 -11.15
C ASN A 16 32.62 -8.93 -10.65
N LEU A 17 33.39 -7.88 -10.34
CA LEU A 17 32.92 -6.54 -10.03
C LEU A 17 33.31 -5.60 -11.18
N GLY A 18 32.34 -4.99 -11.87
CA GLY A 18 32.62 -4.09 -13.00
C GLY A 18 31.76 -4.38 -14.22
N LEU A 19 32.36 -4.41 -15.42
CA LEU A 19 31.62 -4.71 -16.65
C LEU A 19 31.17 -6.18 -16.67
N GLU A 20 29.92 -6.44 -17.04
CA GLU A 20 29.36 -7.80 -17.11
C GLU A 20 30.04 -8.66 -18.19
N SER A 21 30.63 -8.04 -19.22
CA SER A 21 31.35 -8.72 -20.30
C SER A 21 32.45 -9.65 -19.77
N PHE A 22 33.20 -9.25 -18.75
CA PHE A 22 34.24 -10.11 -18.15
C PHE A 22 33.67 -11.38 -17.52
N CYS A 23 32.47 -11.30 -16.91
CA CYS A 23 31.81 -12.50 -16.40
C CYS A 23 31.34 -13.40 -17.55
N LYS A 24 30.88 -12.82 -18.66
CA LYS A 24 30.48 -13.57 -19.84
C LYS A 24 31.67 -14.29 -20.48
N ASP A 25 32.80 -13.60 -20.66
CA ASP A 25 34.02 -14.18 -21.24
C ASP A 25 34.53 -15.37 -20.40
N LEU A 26 34.40 -15.31 -19.07
CA LEU A 26 34.75 -16.41 -18.17
C LEU A 26 33.77 -17.59 -18.26
N LYS A 27 32.46 -17.31 -18.37
CA LYS A 27 31.44 -18.34 -18.56
C LYS A 27 31.59 -19.07 -19.89
N ASP A 28 31.92 -18.35 -20.97
CA ASP A 28 32.19 -18.92 -22.29
C ASP A 28 33.41 -19.86 -22.26
N GLN A 29 34.37 -19.61 -21.36
CA GLN A 29 35.51 -20.47 -21.07
C GLN A 29 35.20 -21.57 -20.03
N HIS A 30 33.95 -21.77 -19.66
CA HIS A 30 33.50 -22.76 -18.67
C HIS A 30 34.11 -22.55 -17.27
N VAL A 31 34.55 -21.33 -16.95
CA VAL A 31 35.04 -20.96 -15.62
C VAL A 31 33.85 -20.53 -14.74
N PRO A 32 33.70 -21.11 -13.53
CA PRO A 32 32.67 -20.67 -12.59
C PRO A 32 32.87 -19.20 -12.22
N CYS A 33 31.94 -18.34 -12.67
CA CYS A 33 31.98 -16.90 -12.42
C CYS A 33 30.60 -16.36 -12.03
N ILE A 34 30.58 -15.53 -10.99
CA ILE A 34 29.40 -14.78 -10.53
C ILE A 34 29.66 -13.30 -10.79
N HIS A 35 28.78 -12.68 -11.58
CA HIS A 35 28.78 -11.24 -11.72
C HIS A 35 28.08 -10.60 -10.51
N VAL A 36 28.74 -9.61 -9.92
CA VAL A 36 28.15 -8.78 -8.86
C VAL A 36 27.83 -7.42 -9.48
N ASN A 37 26.54 -7.09 -9.50
CA ASN A 37 26.04 -5.80 -9.97
C ASN A 37 26.33 -4.69 -8.94
N TRP A 38 27.62 -4.36 -8.80
CA TRP A 38 28.09 -3.32 -7.90
C TRP A 38 28.01 -1.94 -8.56
N ARG A 39 27.67 -0.92 -7.78
CA ARG A 39 27.65 0.49 -8.22
C ARG A 39 28.32 1.39 -7.19
N PRO A 40 29.07 2.42 -7.60
CA PRO A 40 29.64 3.39 -6.67
C PRO A 40 28.54 4.04 -5.81
N PRO A 41 28.80 4.35 -4.53
CA PRO A 41 27.86 5.07 -3.65
C PRO A 41 27.36 6.38 -4.30
N SER A 42 26.06 6.66 -4.20
CA SER A 42 25.52 7.98 -4.53
C SER A 42 25.95 8.99 -3.45
N GLU A 43 25.92 10.29 -3.74
CA GLU A 43 26.20 11.31 -2.71
C GLU A 43 25.29 11.16 -1.48
N ALA A 44 24.04 10.74 -1.69
CA ALA A 44 23.12 10.47 -0.58
C ALA A 44 23.52 9.19 0.19
N SER A 45 23.91 8.11 -0.50
CA SER A 45 24.29 6.87 0.17
C SER A 45 25.60 6.98 0.94
N LYS A 46 26.47 7.96 0.64
CA LYS A 46 27.63 8.27 1.48
C LYS A 46 27.24 8.63 2.92
N GLY A 47 26.04 9.19 3.11
CA GLY A 47 25.53 9.49 4.45
C GLY A 47 25.24 8.26 5.31
N LEU A 48 25.18 7.05 4.72
CA LEU A 48 24.97 5.82 5.48
C LEU A 48 26.12 5.53 6.45
N SER A 49 27.36 5.88 6.12
CA SER A 49 28.51 5.64 7.00
C SER A 49 28.39 6.40 8.33
N LEU A 50 27.67 7.52 8.36
CA LEU A 50 27.40 8.26 9.61
C LEU A 50 26.45 7.51 10.55
N LEU A 51 25.70 6.54 10.04
CA LEU A 51 24.81 5.68 10.81
C LEU A 51 25.53 4.40 11.28
N GLU A 52 26.75 4.14 10.82
CA GLU A 52 27.59 2.99 11.19
C GLU A 52 28.44 3.25 12.43
N ASP A 53 28.55 4.50 12.90
CA ASP A 53 29.14 4.81 14.21
C ASP A 53 28.49 3.95 15.29
N GLU A 54 29.30 3.29 16.13
CA GLU A 54 28.84 2.25 17.06
C GLU A 54 27.71 2.75 17.97
N GLY A 55 27.81 4.00 18.45
CA GLY A 55 26.81 4.62 19.31
C GLY A 55 25.49 4.92 18.59
N ILE A 56 25.56 5.25 17.30
CA ILE A 56 24.38 5.51 16.46
C ILE A 56 23.75 4.20 15.97
N ALA A 57 24.56 3.27 15.49
CA ALA A 57 24.14 1.95 15.05
C ALA A 57 23.38 1.21 16.15
N SER A 58 23.89 1.23 17.40
CA SER A 58 23.23 0.63 18.56
C SER A 58 21.85 1.26 18.86
N LYS A 59 21.72 2.59 18.75
CA LYS A 59 20.44 3.29 18.93
C LYS A 59 19.44 2.91 17.85
N ILE A 60 19.88 2.88 16.59
CA ILE A 60 19.03 2.49 15.46
C ILE A 60 18.57 1.04 15.63
N GLU A 61 19.46 0.13 16.00
CA GLU A 61 19.13 -1.28 16.19
C GLU A 61 18.07 -1.48 17.28
N LYS A 62 18.24 -0.81 18.42
CA LYS A 62 17.24 -0.82 19.50
C LYS A 62 15.89 -0.24 19.05
N ALA A 63 15.91 0.86 18.30
CA ALA A 63 14.72 1.54 17.81
C ALA A 63 13.97 0.72 16.76
N ASN A 64 14.69 0.10 15.82
CA ASN A 64 14.12 -0.76 14.81
C ASN A 64 13.54 -2.02 15.43
N LYS A 65 14.23 -2.63 16.41
CA LYS A 65 13.69 -3.76 17.17
C LYS A 65 12.36 -3.42 17.84
N GLU A 66 12.29 -2.29 18.54
CA GLU A 66 11.04 -1.82 19.18
C GLU A 66 9.92 -1.62 18.14
N ALA A 67 10.23 -1.00 16.99
CA ALA A 67 9.26 -0.78 15.93
C ALA A 67 8.69 -2.09 15.39
N ILE A 68 9.53 -3.11 15.18
CA ILE A 68 9.10 -4.43 14.72
C ILE A 68 8.34 -5.18 15.79
N ASP A 69 8.77 -5.14 17.05
CA ASP A 69 8.04 -5.77 18.15
C ASP A 69 6.61 -5.19 18.24
N ARG A 70 6.44 -3.87 18.04
CA ARG A 70 5.11 -3.24 17.94
C ARG A 70 4.30 -3.73 16.74
N LEU A 71 4.89 -3.73 15.56
CA LEU A 71 4.21 -4.16 14.32
C LEU A 71 3.74 -5.61 14.43
N LEU A 72 4.59 -6.50 14.94
CA LEU A 72 4.28 -7.91 15.15
C LEU A 72 3.27 -8.13 16.29
N ALA A 73 3.21 -7.24 17.28
CA ALA A 73 2.23 -7.29 18.37
C ALA A 73 0.86 -6.70 18.00
N ALA A 74 0.76 -5.96 16.90
CA ALA A 74 -0.50 -5.35 16.45
C ALA A 74 -1.62 -6.38 16.27
N LYS A 75 -2.83 -5.99 16.66
CA LYS A 75 -4.05 -6.80 16.58
C LYS A 75 -5.19 -5.96 15.98
N PRO A 76 -5.16 -5.71 14.66
CA PRO A 76 -6.23 -4.99 13.99
C PRO A 76 -7.54 -5.79 14.06
N ILE A 77 -8.60 -5.14 14.52
CA ILE A 77 -9.96 -5.67 14.54
C ILE A 77 -10.91 -4.72 13.83
N LEU A 78 -11.83 -5.26 13.03
CA LEU A 78 -12.96 -4.51 12.49
C LEU A 78 -14.04 -4.43 13.56
N ILE A 79 -14.44 -3.21 13.94
CA ILE A 79 -15.37 -3.00 15.06
C ILE A 79 -16.68 -2.32 14.65
N GLY A 80 -16.78 -1.80 13.43
CA GLY A 80 -17.98 -1.10 13.03
C GLY A 80 -17.91 -0.41 11.68
N VAL A 81 -19.01 0.28 11.39
CA VAL A 81 -19.20 1.14 10.22
C VAL A 81 -19.66 2.51 10.73
N GLY A 82 -19.06 3.56 10.18
CA GLY A 82 -19.38 4.95 10.50
C GLY A 82 -19.61 5.79 9.26
N GLN A 83 -19.99 7.04 9.49
CA GLN A 83 -19.98 8.09 8.47
C GLN A 83 -18.68 8.88 8.63
N ALA A 84 -17.94 9.09 7.55
CA ALA A 84 -16.62 9.73 7.56
C ALA A 84 -16.58 11.00 8.41
N GLY A 85 -17.48 11.95 8.15
CA GLY A 85 -17.57 13.23 8.85
C GLY A 85 -17.87 13.17 10.35
N LYS A 86 -18.29 12.00 10.86
CA LYS A 86 -18.60 11.80 12.28
C LYS A 86 -17.51 11.04 13.04
N VAL A 87 -16.69 10.25 12.34
CA VAL A 87 -15.77 9.30 12.99
C VAL A 87 -14.31 9.53 12.62
N ILE A 88 -14.02 10.12 11.47
CA ILE A 88 -12.65 10.44 11.06
C ILE A 88 -12.24 11.77 11.72
N PRO A 89 -11.12 11.82 12.46
CA PRO A 89 -10.65 13.04 13.11
C PRO A 89 -10.45 14.18 12.12
N GLY A 90 -10.86 15.40 12.46
CA GLY A 90 -10.59 16.59 11.64
C GLY A 90 -11.46 16.77 10.38
N MET A 91 -12.41 15.87 10.11
CA MET A 91 -13.34 16.04 8.99
C MET A 91 -14.33 17.17 9.22
N THR A 92 -14.55 17.99 8.19
CA THR A 92 -15.65 18.96 8.10
C THR A 92 -16.47 18.70 6.83
N LYS A 93 -17.62 19.35 6.67
CA LYS A 93 -18.43 19.25 5.45
C LYS A 93 -17.71 19.75 4.18
N LYS A 94 -16.66 20.56 4.33
CA LYS A 94 -15.82 21.08 3.23
C LYS A 94 -14.40 20.53 3.27
N THR A 95 -14.16 19.44 4.00
CA THR A 95 -12.89 18.71 3.98
C THR A 95 -13.05 17.52 3.03
N ILE A 96 -12.15 17.39 2.07
CA ILE A 96 -12.05 16.22 1.19
C ILE A 96 -10.68 15.62 1.39
N LEU A 97 -10.65 14.35 1.82
CA LEU A 97 -9.39 13.62 1.92
C LEU A 97 -9.03 13.00 0.58
N HIS A 98 -7.74 12.80 0.32
CA HIS A 98 -7.23 12.10 -0.85
C HIS A 98 -6.08 11.15 -0.49
N ALA A 99 -5.77 10.21 -1.38
CA ALA A 99 -4.57 9.37 -1.26
C ALA A 99 -3.28 10.17 -1.52
N GLY A 100 -2.15 9.67 -1.02
CA GLY A 100 -0.81 10.22 -1.29
C GLY A 100 -0.38 11.35 -0.35
N PRO A 101 0.81 11.93 -0.58
CA PRO A 101 1.30 13.07 0.18
C PRO A 101 0.54 14.37 -0.16
N PRO A 102 0.71 15.46 0.63
CA PRO A 102 -0.02 16.71 0.46
C PRO A 102 0.11 17.28 -0.94
N ILE A 103 -1.01 17.67 -1.55
CA ILE A 103 -1.05 18.21 -2.91
C ILE A 103 -2.16 19.26 -3.04
N THR A 104 -1.93 20.23 -3.91
CA THR A 104 -2.93 21.26 -4.26
C THR A 104 -3.76 20.82 -5.45
N TRP A 105 -4.99 21.36 -5.57
CA TRP A 105 -5.93 21.03 -6.65
C TRP A 105 -5.32 21.13 -8.06
N ASP A 106 -4.51 22.15 -8.34
CA ASP A 106 -3.86 22.39 -9.63
C ASP A 106 -2.85 21.31 -10.02
N LYS A 107 -2.26 20.63 -9.03
CA LYS A 107 -1.27 19.56 -9.23
C LYS A 107 -1.86 18.16 -9.19
N MET A 108 -3.13 18.01 -8.81
CA MET A 108 -3.78 16.71 -8.76
C MET A 108 -3.85 16.08 -10.15
N SER A 109 -3.63 14.78 -10.20
CA SER A 109 -3.83 13.99 -11.41
C SER A 109 -5.31 13.95 -11.82
N GLU A 110 -5.58 13.68 -13.09
CA GLU A 110 -6.95 13.65 -13.63
C GLU A 110 -7.88 12.64 -12.92
N PRO A 111 -7.45 11.42 -12.55
CA PRO A 111 -8.26 10.52 -11.73
C PRO A 111 -8.66 11.12 -10.37
N VAL A 112 -7.75 11.85 -9.72
CA VAL A 112 -8.02 12.48 -8.42
C VAL A 112 -9.01 13.63 -8.59
N LYS A 113 -8.83 14.47 -9.62
CA LYS A 113 -9.79 15.55 -9.94
C LYS A 113 -11.18 15.00 -10.25
N GLY A 114 -11.27 13.96 -11.08
CA GLY A 114 -12.54 13.30 -11.40
C GLY A 114 -13.23 12.73 -10.16
N ALA A 115 -12.47 12.13 -9.23
CA ALA A 115 -13.01 11.60 -7.99
C ALA A 115 -13.50 12.72 -7.05
N ILE A 116 -12.82 13.86 -7.00
CA ILE A 116 -13.26 15.03 -6.23
C ILE A 116 -14.54 15.62 -6.83
N ILE A 117 -14.62 15.74 -8.16
CA ILE A 117 -15.84 16.20 -8.86
C ILE A 117 -17.02 15.31 -8.48
N GLY A 118 -16.86 13.98 -8.60
CA GLY A 118 -17.91 13.04 -8.20
C GLY A 118 -18.24 13.11 -6.70
N GLY A 119 -17.24 13.31 -5.84
CA GLY A 119 -17.45 13.51 -4.41
C GLY A 119 -18.26 14.76 -4.09
N LEU A 120 -17.99 15.89 -4.75
CA LEU A 120 -18.75 17.14 -4.57
C LEU A 120 -20.19 17.01 -5.04
N ILE A 121 -20.42 16.32 -6.16
CA ILE A 121 -21.76 16.02 -6.68
C ILE A 121 -22.51 15.11 -5.70
N TYR A 122 -21.85 14.06 -5.21
CA TYR A 122 -22.41 13.14 -4.22
C TYR A 122 -22.81 13.85 -2.91
N GLU A 123 -21.99 14.79 -2.43
CA GLU A 123 -22.31 15.62 -1.26
C GLU A 123 -23.34 16.73 -1.53
N LYS A 124 -23.82 16.86 -2.78
CA LYS A 124 -24.74 17.91 -3.22
C LYS A 124 -24.18 19.32 -3.00
N LEU A 125 -22.86 19.47 -3.07
CA LEU A 125 -22.16 20.74 -3.05
C LEU A 125 -22.03 21.36 -4.45
N ALA A 126 -22.21 20.54 -5.48
CA ALA A 126 -22.31 20.93 -6.88
C ALA A 126 -23.36 20.06 -7.59
N SER A 127 -24.00 20.61 -8.62
CA SER A 127 -25.03 19.90 -9.39
C SER A 127 -24.47 19.23 -10.64
N ASN A 128 -23.29 19.66 -11.09
CA ASN A 128 -22.63 19.22 -12.32
C ASN A 128 -21.11 19.43 -12.24
N GLU A 129 -20.40 18.99 -13.27
CA GLU A 129 -18.95 19.09 -13.38
C GLU A 129 -18.43 20.53 -13.32
N GLU A 130 -19.07 21.47 -14.03
CA GLU A 130 -18.64 22.87 -14.10
C GLU A 130 -18.71 23.53 -12.71
N GLU A 131 -19.82 23.35 -12.00
CA GLU A 131 -19.99 23.81 -10.62
C GLU A 131 -18.98 23.16 -9.67
N ALA A 132 -18.72 21.87 -9.85
CA ALA A 132 -17.77 21.14 -9.01
C ALA A 132 -16.33 21.65 -9.21
N ILE A 133 -15.89 21.89 -10.46
CA ILE A 133 -14.57 22.44 -10.77
C ILE A 133 -14.44 23.86 -10.21
N LYS A 134 -15.48 24.69 -10.35
CA LYS A 134 -15.50 26.05 -9.80
C LYS A 134 -15.35 26.03 -8.28
N LEU A 135 -16.09 25.16 -7.59
CA LEU A 135 -15.99 25.02 -6.13
C LEU A 135 -14.63 24.45 -5.72
N ALA A 136 -14.15 23.42 -6.42
CA ALA A 136 -12.87 22.76 -6.13
C ALA A 136 -11.67 23.71 -6.22
N SER A 137 -11.73 24.68 -7.14
CA SER A 137 -10.69 25.69 -7.36
C SER A 137 -10.89 27.01 -6.59
N SER A 138 -12.02 27.16 -5.88
CA SER A 138 -12.38 28.42 -5.19
C SER A 138 -11.56 28.75 -3.95
N GLY A 139 -10.87 27.76 -3.37
CA GLY A 139 -10.25 27.85 -2.04
C GLY A 139 -11.20 27.59 -0.87
N GLU A 140 -12.49 27.29 -1.13
CA GLU A 140 -13.45 26.95 -0.07
C GLU A 140 -13.35 25.50 0.43
N ILE A 141 -12.76 24.62 -0.38
CA ILE A 141 -12.56 23.21 -0.03
C ILE A 141 -11.16 23.03 0.58
N THR A 142 -11.11 22.36 1.73
CA THR A 142 -9.86 21.94 2.36
C THR A 142 -9.50 20.54 1.85
N TYR A 143 -8.35 20.41 1.22
CA TYR A 143 -7.78 19.12 0.83
C TYR A 143 -6.71 18.70 1.83
N ASP A 144 -6.77 17.46 2.29
CA ASP A 144 -5.72 16.87 3.12
C ASP A 144 -5.57 15.37 2.80
N CYS A 145 -4.47 14.77 3.23
CA CYS A 145 -4.19 13.37 2.94
C CYS A 145 -4.87 12.47 3.96
N CYS A 146 -5.44 11.36 3.50
CA CYS A 146 -5.99 10.30 4.34
C CYS A 146 -5.05 9.93 5.51
N HIS A 147 -3.75 9.79 5.24
CA HIS A 147 -2.73 9.43 6.23
C HIS A 147 -2.58 10.37 7.43
N HIS A 148 -3.03 11.63 7.33
CA HIS A 148 -2.99 12.60 8.45
C HIS A 148 -4.19 12.43 9.39
N HIS A 149 -5.23 11.74 8.92
CA HIS A 149 -6.50 11.53 9.62
C HIS A 149 -6.73 10.05 9.98
N SER A 150 -5.66 9.29 10.19
CA SER A 150 -5.72 7.83 10.44
C SER A 150 -6.54 7.08 9.38
N THR A 151 -6.58 7.58 8.16
CA THR A 151 -7.39 7.06 7.07
C THR A 151 -6.50 6.58 5.93
N VAL A 152 -7.00 5.68 5.12
CA VAL A 152 -6.37 5.27 3.84
C VAL A 152 -7.45 5.08 2.77
N GLY A 153 -7.16 5.56 1.57
CA GLY A 153 -8.05 5.48 0.42
C GLY A 153 -7.41 4.76 -0.77
N PRO A 154 -8.09 3.78 -1.41
CA PRO A 154 -7.57 3.13 -2.61
C PRO A 154 -7.60 4.09 -3.81
N MET A 155 -6.59 3.99 -4.69
CA MET A 155 -6.50 4.74 -5.95
C MET A 155 -6.57 6.28 -5.75
N ALA A 156 -7.58 6.99 -6.26
CA ALA A 156 -7.74 8.43 -5.96
C ALA A 156 -7.89 8.70 -4.45
N GLY A 157 -8.42 7.72 -3.72
CA GLY A 157 -8.53 7.75 -2.27
C GLY A 157 -9.42 8.86 -1.73
N VAL A 158 -10.36 9.36 -2.55
CA VAL A 158 -11.25 10.44 -2.15
C VAL A 158 -12.20 9.99 -1.04
N VAL A 159 -12.24 10.77 0.05
CA VAL A 159 -13.17 10.58 1.16
C VAL A 159 -13.89 11.89 1.44
N THR A 160 -15.22 11.88 1.32
CA THR A 160 -16.08 13.03 1.62
C THR A 160 -16.95 12.77 2.87
N TYR A 161 -17.57 13.82 3.39
CA TYR A 161 -18.22 13.84 4.70
C TYR A 161 -19.28 12.75 4.92
N SER A 162 -20.09 12.43 3.91
CA SER A 162 -21.23 11.51 3.99
C SER A 162 -20.88 10.06 3.66
N MET A 163 -19.68 9.81 3.13
CA MET A 163 -19.28 8.45 2.75
C MET A 163 -19.26 7.49 3.94
N PRO A 164 -19.74 6.26 3.77
CA PRO A 164 -19.60 5.22 4.77
C PRO A 164 -18.15 4.74 4.84
N VAL A 165 -17.66 4.53 6.05
CA VAL A 165 -16.30 4.08 6.33
C VAL A 165 -16.28 2.90 7.30
N TRP A 166 -15.33 2.01 7.08
CA TRP A 166 -14.96 0.98 8.05
C TRP A 166 -14.25 1.62 9.24
N ILE A 167 -14.55 1.13 10.45
CA ILE A 167 -13.87 1.54 11.68
C ILE A 167 -13.06 0.36 12.20
N LEU A 168 -11.75 0.50 12.15
CA LEU A 168 -10.83 -0.48 12.69
C LEU A 168 -10.18 0.05 13.95
N LYS A 169 -9.88 -0.86 14.87
CA LYS A 169 -9.11 -0.58 16.08
C LYS A 169 -7.94 -1.55 16.15
N ASN A 170 -6.75 -1.06 16.44
CA ASN A 170 -5.68 -1.92 16.89
C ASN A 170 -5.89 -2.22 18.38
N LYS A 171 -6.28 -3.45 18.71
CA LYS A 171 -6.59 -3.83 20.10
C LYS A 171 -5.39 -3.69 21.03
N THR A 172 -4.17 -3.85 20.51
CA THR A 172 -2.93 -3.80 21.30
C THR A 172 -2.59 -2.38 21.74
N PHE A 173 -2.68 -1.41 20.83
CA PHE A 173 -2.23 -0.03 21.09
C PHE A 173 -3.37 0.99 21.19
N GLY A 174 -4.61 0.58 20.93
CA GLY A 174 -5.80 1.41 21.11
C GLY A 174 -6.07 2.42 20.00
N ASN A 175 -5.15 2.61 19.04
CA ASN A 175 -5.34 3.50 17.90
C ASN A 175 -6.35 2.95 16.89
N TYR A 176 -6.86 3.85 16.04
CA TYR A 176 -7.89 3.57 15.06
C TYR A 176 -7.35 3.77 13.63
N ALA A 177 -8.00 3.13 12.66
CA ALA A 177 -7.88 3.51 11.27
C ALA A 177 -9.20 3.34 10.51
N TYR A 178 -9.30 4.07 9.39
CA TYR A 178 -10.53 4.15 8.60
C TYR A 178 -10.25 3.98 7.10
N SER A 179 -11.25 3.52 6.36
CA SER A 179 -11.26 3.54 4.90
C SER A 179 -12.70 3.51 4.41
N THR A 180 -12.97 4.08 3.25
CA THR A 180 -14.28 3.98 2.58
C THR A 180 -14.60 2.55 2.21
N PHE A 181 -15.80 2.28 1.70
CA PHE A 181 -16.15 0.96 1.18
C PHE A 181 -15.65 0.77 -0.26
N ASN A 182 -15.44 -0.48 -0.65
CA ASN A 182 -15.14 -0.79 -2.03
C ASN A 182 -16.41 -0.70 -2.89
N GLU A 183 -16.36 0.09 -3.97
CA GLU A 183 -17.50 0.38 -4.84
C GLU A 183 -17.83 -0.73 -5.86
N GLY A 184 -17.01 -1.77 -5.93
CA GLY A 184 -17.10 -2.82 -6.94
C GLY A 184 -16.15 -2.62 -8.12
N LEU A 185 -16.49 -3.29 -9.21
CA LEU A 185 -15.76 -3.27 -10.48
C LEU A 185 -16.43 -2.31 -11.48
N GLY A 186 -15.72 -2.01 -12.57
CA GLY A 186 -16.18 -1.12 -13.63
C GLY A 186 -15.91 0.36 -13.36
N LYS A 187 -16.82 1.24 -13.79
CA LYS A 187 -16.75 2.68 -13.53
C LYS A 187 -17.02 2.95 -12.06
N VAL A 188 -16.04 3.47 -11.34
CA VAL A 188 -16.09 3.73 -9.90
C VAL A 188 -15.33 5.01 -9.55
N LEU A 189 -15.73 5.67 -8.47
CA LEU A 189 -15.18 6.94 -8.02
C LEU A 189 -13.70 6.84 -7.69
N ARG A 190 -13.24 5.73 -7.09
CA ARG A 190 -11.82 5.54 -6.77
C ARG A 190 -10.89 5.65 -7.98
N PHE A 191 -11.38 5.42 -9.21
CA PHE A 191 -10.60 5.64 -10.45
C PHE A 191 -10.97 6.94 -11.18
N GLY A 192 -11.70 7.85 -10.54
CA GLY A 192 -12.07 9.14 -11.09
C GLY A 192 -13.33 9.16 -11.95
N ALA A 193 -14.15 8.11 -11.92
CA ALA A 193 -15.44 8.10 -12.63
C ALA A 193 -16.56 8.75 -11.79
N TYR A 194 -17.42 9.55 -12.40
CA TYR A 194 -18.47 10.31 -11.71
C TYR A 194 -19.80 10.40 -12.47
N SER A 195 -20.10 9.43 -13.34
CA SER A 195 -21.41 9.35 -14.00
C SER A 195 -22.54 9.10 -12.99
N SER A 196 -23.80 9.31 -13.39
CA SER A 196 -24.98 9.07 -12.55
C SER A 196 -24.97 7.68 -11.90
N GLU A 197 -24.63 6.63 -12.64
CA GLU A 197 -24.51 5.26 -12.11
C GLU A 197 -23.54 5.17 -10.91
N VAL A 198 -22.43 5.91 -10.94
CA VAL A 198 -21.46 5.94 -9.83
C VAL A 198 -22.09 6.62 -8.62
N ILE A 199 -22.71 7.79 -8.83
CA ILE A 199 -23.34 8.55 -7.74
C ILE A 199 -24.53 7.78 -7.13
N ASP A 200 -25.35 7.12 -7.96
CA ASP A 200 -26.45 6.26 -7.52
C ASP A 200 -25.94 5.08 -6.69
N ARG A 201 -24.82 4.47 -7.11
CA ARG A 201 -24.16 3.40 -6.35
C ARG A 201 -23.64 3.90 -5.01
N LEU A 202 -22.99 5.06 -4.96
CA LEU A 202 -22.53 5.66 -3.69
C LEU A 202 -23.69 5.95 -2.74
N ASN A 203 -24.81 6.48 -3.27
CA ASN A 203 -26.03 6.70 -2.50
C ASN A 203 -26.62 5.38 -1.99
N TRP A 204 -26.67 4.33 -2.82
CA TRP A 204 -27.11 2.99 -2.38
C TRP A 204 -26.17 2.41 -1.31
N MET A 205 -24.86 2.59 -1.46
CA MET A 205 -23.89 2.13 -0.47
C MET A 205 -24.08 2.84 0.87
N GLN A 206 -24.33 4.15 0.85
CA GLN A 206 -24.62 4.95 2.05
C GLN A 206 -25.94 4.52 2.71
N ASN A 207 -27.00 4.32 1.93
CA ASN A 207 -28.37 4.19 2.46
C ASN A 207 -28.82 2.74 2.69
N SER A 208 -28.17 1.76 2.04
CA SER A 208 -28.54 0.35 2.12
C SER A 208 -27.39 -0.53 2.61
N LEU A 209 -26.22 -0.46 1.96
CA LEU A 209 -25.08 -1.32 2.31
C LEU A 209 -24.55 -1.05 3.72
N ALA A 210 -24.24 0.22 4.00
CA ALA A 210 -23.64 0.62 5.27
C ALA A 210 -24.55 0.39 6.49
N PRO A 211 -25.87 0.69 6.46
CA PRO A 211 -26.75 0.42 7.60
C PRO A 211 -26.89 -1.07 7.94
N VAL A 212 -26.97 -1.93 6.93
CA VAL A 212 -27.04 -3.40 7.14
C VAL A 212 -25.73 -3.91 7.75
N LEU A 213 -24.58 -3.48 7.21
CA LEU A 213 -23.27 -3.90 7.71
C LEU A 213 -22.99 -3.36 9.12
N LYS A 214 -23.43 -2.14 9.42
CA LYS A 214 -23.38 -1.57 10.77
C LYS A 214 -24.14 -2.46 11.76
N ALA A 215 -25.41 -2.76 11.47
CA ALA A 215 -26.24 -3.61 12.34
C ALA A 215 -25.68 -5.03 12.47
N ALA A 216 -25.12 -5.59 11.39
CA ALA A 216 -24.48 -6.89 11.43
C ALA A 216 -23.24 -6.90 12.36
N LEU A 217 -22.42 -5.84 12.33
CA LEU A 217 -21.28 -5.71 13.24
C LEU A 217 -21.71 -5.47 14.69
N GLU A 218 -22.80 -4.75 14.94
CA GLU A 218 -23.38 -4.61 16.28
C GLU A 218 -23.82 -5.97 16.86
N ILE A 219 -24.37 -6.86 16.03
CA ILE A 219 -24.74 -8.24 16.42
C ILE A 219 -23.50 -9.12 16.61
N LYS A 220 -22.52 -9.01 15.72
CA LYS A 220 -21.33 -9.87 15.70
C LYS A 220 -20.29 -9.47 16.75
N GLY A 221 -20.20 -8.20 17.09
CA GLY A 221 -19.11 -7.61 17.85
C GLY A 221 -17.96 -7.18 16.94
N SER A 222 -16.88 -7.97 16.89
CA SER A 222 -15.68 -7.62 16.13
C SER A 222 -15.19 -8.75 15.24
N VAL A 223 -14.45 -8.41 14.18
CA VAL A 223 -13.76 -9.39 13.32
C VAL A 223 -12.25 -9.29 13.52
N ASP A 224 -11.59 -10.42 13.78
CA ASP A 224 -10.13 -10.49 13.88
C ASP A 224 -9.47 -10.50 12.51
N LEU A 225 -8.91 -9.35 12.13
CA LEU A 225 -8.32 -9.17 10.81
C LEU A 225 -6.93 -9.79 10.72
N LYS A 226 -6.19 -9.93 11.84
CA LYS A 226 -4.89 -10.61 11.83
C LYS A 226 -5.06 -12.07 11.46
N THR A 227 -6.09 -12.72 12.02
CA THR A 227 -6.44 -14.10 11.69
C THR A 227 -6.90 -14.24 10.24
N ILE A 228 -7.74 -13.32 9.73
CA ILE A 228 -8.15 -13.34 8.31
C ILE A 228 -6.96 -13.17 7.37
N ILE A 229 -6.04 -12.24 7.67
CA ILE A 229 -4.84 -12.02 6.85
C ILE A 229 -3.97 -13.28 6.82
N ALA A 230 -3.70 -13.87 7.98
CA ALA A 230 -2.93 -15.11 8.06
C ALA A 230 -3.56 -16.27 7.25
N GLN A 231 -4.89 -16.32 7.17
CA GLN A 231 -5.61 -17.33 6.41
C GLN A 231 -5.61 -17.04 4.91
N PHE A 232 -5.91 -15.83 4.45
CA PHE A 232 -5.99 -15.56 3.01
C PHE A 232 -4.63 -15.72 2.32
N LEU A 233 -3.54 -15.42 3.02
CA LEU A 233 -2.17 -15.64 2.53
C LEU A 233 -1.89 -17.13 2.25
N GLN A 234 -2.61 -18.03 2.90
CA GLN A 234 -2.52 -19.47 2.66
C GLN A 234 -3.59 -19.98 1.68
N MET A 235 -4.47 -19.09 1.22
CA MET A 235 -5.58 -19.40 0.30
C MET A 235 -5.40 -18.74 -1.07
N GLY A 236 -4.17 -18.30 -1.38
CA GLY A 236 -3.82 -17.78 -2.71
C GLY A 236 -3.99 -16.28 -2.89
N ASP A 237 -4.30 -15.52 -1.84
CA ASP A 237 -4.40 -14.06 -1.87
C ASP A 237 -3.12 -13.41 -1.35
N GLU A 238 -2.89 -12.16 -1.73
CA GLU A 238 -1.79 -11.32 -1.22
C GLU A 238 -2.30 -10.04 -0.51
N GLY A 239 -3.59 -9.70 -0.66
CA GLY A 239 -4.26 -8.67 0.15
C GLY A 239 -4.22 -7.24 -0.40
N HIS A 240 -3.70 -7.05 -1.62
CA HIS A 240 -3.68 -5.77 -2.33
C HIS A 240 -4.48 -5.86 -3.65
N ASN A 241 -4.03 -6.63 -4.64
CA ASN A 241 -4.76 -6.84 -5.89
C ASN A 241 -5.66 -8.07 -5.86
N ARG A 242 -5.22 -9.17 -5.24
CA ARG A 242 -6.03 -10.40 -5.13
C ARG A 242 -6.57 -10.53 -3.71
N ASN A 243 -7.89 -10.42 -3.59
CA ASN A 243 -8.63 -10.38 -2.32
C ASN A 243 -9.82 -11.37 -2.30
N LYS A 244 -9.82 -12.39 -3.17
CA LYS A 244 -10.95 -13.29 -3.36
C LYS A 244 -11.20 -14.17 -2.12
N ALA A 245 -10.14 -14.79 -1.59
CA ALA A 245 -10.22 -15.56 -0.36
C ALA A 245 -10.55 -14.66 0.83
N ALA A 246 -9.93 -13.48 0.91
CA ALA A 246 -10.17 -12.51 1.97
C ALA A 246 -11.64 -12.03 2.01
N THR A 247 -12.21 -11.70 0.86
CA THR A 247 -13.62 -11.33 0.71
C THR A 247 -14.54 -12.50 1.10
N SER A 248 -14.20 -13.73 0.70
CA SER A 248 -14.98 -14.93 1.09
C SER A 248 -14.95 -15.18 2.61
N LEU A 249 -13.80 -14.98 3.25
CA LEU A 249 -13.67 -15.10 4.71
C LEU A 249 -14.49 -14.02 5.43
N LEU A 250 -14.42 -12.77 4.97
CA LEU A 250 -15.25 -11.70 5.52
C LEU A 250 -16.75 -11.97 5.33
N PHE A 251 -17.15 -12.45 4.15
CA PHE A 251 -18.53 -12.83 3.88
C PHE A 251 -19.00 -13.88 4.89
N ARG A 252 -18.20 -14.92 5.14
CA ARG A 252 -18.48 -15.97 6.14
C ARG A 252 -18.59 -15.41 7.55
N GLU A 253 -17.76 -14.41 7.89
CA GLU A 253 -17.80 -13.74 9.19
C GLU A 253 -19.09 -12.93 9.39
N LEU A 254 -19.56 -12.21 8.36
CA LEU A 254 -20.66 -11.25 8.46
C LEU A 254 -22.04 -11.82 8.10
N ALA A 255 -22.13 -12.77 7.18
CA ALA A 255 -23.41 -13.26 6.65
C ALA A 255 -24.38 -13.77 7.73
N PRO A 256 -23.96 -14.57 8.75
CA PRO A 256 -24.85 -15.00 9.81
C PRO A 256 -25.44 -13.83 10.63
N ALA A 257 -24.70 -12.75 10.79
CA ALA A 257 -25.16 -11.56 11.49
C ALA A 257 -26.08 -10.70 10.61
N ILE A 258 -25.77 -10.57 9.30
CA ILE A 258 -26.62 -9.89 8.32
C ILE A 258 -28.03 -10.49 8.29
N VAL A 259 -28.14 -11.83 8.26
CA VAL A 259 -29.44 -12.52 8.26
C VAL A 259 -30.27 -12.22 9.51
N LYS A 260 -29.60 -12.00 10.65
CA LYS A 260 -30.23 -11.68 11.95
C LYS A 260 -30.61 -10.20 12.12
N THR A 261 -30.25 -9.32 11.19
CA THR A 261 -30.63 -7.91 11.25
C THR A 261 -32.14 -7.72 11.03
N LYS A 262 -32.66 -6.56 11.42
CA LYS A 262 -34.10 -6.21 11.29
C LYS A 262 -34.50 -5.66 9.91
N PHE A 263 -33.58 -5.62 8.94
CA PHE A 263 -33.88 -5.17 7.58
C PHE A 263 -34.77 -6.17 6.84
N SER A 264 -35.34 -5.77 5.70
CA SER A 264 -36.09 -6.71 4.84
C SER A 264 -35.16 -7.74 4.21
N ASP A 265 -35.70 -8.87 3.78
CA ASP A 265 -34.91 -9.93 3.17
C ASP A 265 -34.34 -9.51 1.82
N GLU A 266 -35.04 -8.65 1.07
CA GLU A 266 -34.53 -8.04 -0.16
C GLU A 266 -33.30 -7.17 0.11
N HIS A 267 -33.32 -6.34 1.16
CA HIS A 267 -32.17 -5.51 1.53
C HIS A 267 -30.99 -6.37 1.96
N LYS A 268 -31.19 -7.37 2.82
CA LYS A 268 -30.13 -8.30 3.23
C LYS A 268 -29.53 -9.04 2.03
N ALA A 269 -30.37 -9.56 1.15
CA ALA A 269 -29.95 -10.28 -0.05
C ALA A 269 -29.12 -9.37 -0.96
N SER A 270 -29.56 -8.13 -1.19
CA SER A 270 -28.82 -7.17 -2.03
C SER A 270 -27.41 -6.88 -1.51
N VAL A 271 -27.23 -6.79 -0.18
CA VAL A 271 -25.93 -6.59 0.46
C VAL A 271 -25.04 -7.81 0.32
N LEU A 272 -25.57 -9.01 0.57
CA LEU A 272 -24.83 -10.26 0.40
C LEU A 272 -24.40 -10.43 -1.07
N THR A 273 -25.30 -10.19 -2.03
CA THR A 273 -25.00 -10.26 -3.46
C THR A 273 -23.96 -9.23 -3.89
N PHE A 274 -23.97 -8.01 -3.32
CA PHE A 274 -22.97 -7.00 -3.63
C PHE A 274 -21.56 -7.45 -3.22
N ILE A 275 -21.41 -8.04 -2.03
CA ILE A 275 -20.13 -8.55 -1.54
C ILE A 275 -19.68 -9.75 -2.36
N ASP A 276 -20.58 -10.69 -2.64
CA ASP A 276 -20.33 -11.90 -3.45
C ASP A 276 -19.81 -11.56 -4.87
N LYS A 277 -20.37 -10.52 -5.51
CA LYS A 277 -19.95 -10.08 -6.84
C LYS A 277 -18.70 -9.20 -6.84
N ASN A 278 -18.13 -8.90 -5.69
CA ASN A 278 -17.00 -7.99 -5.54
C ASN A 278 -15.82 -8.68 -4.85
N ASP A 279 -15.07 -9.48 -5.60
CA ASP A 279 -13.84 -10.14 -5.12
C ASP A 279 -12.79 -9.15 -4.53
N HIS A 280 -12.90 -7.84 -4.83
CA HIS A 280 -12.01 -6.80 -4.31
C HIS A 280 -12.50 -6.12 -3.03
N PHE A 281 -13.65 -6.53 -2.48
CA PHE A 281 -14.31 -5.84 -1.36
C PHE A 281 -13.42 -5.71 -0.12
N PHE A 282 -12.58 -6.72 0.14
CA PHE A 282 -11.69 -6.74 1.30
C PHE A 282 -10.51 -5.75 1.24
N LEU A 283 -10.14 -5.19 0.07
CA LEU A 283 -9.01 -4.23 -0.01
C LEU A 283 -9.19 -3.05 0.96
N ASN A 284 -10.42 -2.54 1.01
CA ASN A 284 -10.80 -1.42 1.88
C ASN A 284 -10.81 -1.79 3.39
N ILE A 285 -10.48 -3.04 3.74
CA ILE A 285 -10.29 -3.52 5.11
C ILE A 285 -8.83 -3.90 5.35
N SER A 286 -8.15 -4.53 4.37
CA SER A 286 -6.72 -4.83 4.49
C SER A 286 -5.89 -3.56 4.65
N MET A 287 -6.17 -2.52 3.86
CA MET A 287 -5.47 -1.23 3.92
C MET A 287 -5.53 -0.60 5.33
N PRO A 288 -6.70 -0.33 5.93
CA PRO A 288 -6.74 0.25 7.27
C PRO A 288 -6.23 -0.71 8.35
N ALA A 289 -6.26 -2.03 8.14
CA ALA A 289 -5.64 -2.99 9.07
C ALA A 289 -4.11 -2.84 9.09
N CYS A 290 -3.50 -2.65 7.93
CA CYS A 290 -2.09 -2.34 7.79
C CYS A 290 -1.76 -0.97 8.39
N LYS A 291 -2.56 0.07 8.08
CA LYS A 291 -2.41 1.43 8.62
C LYS A 291 -2.41 1.44 10.16
N CYS A 292 -3.43 0.89 10.81
CA CYS A 292 -3.48 0.90 12.28
C CYS A 292 -2.41 0.00 12.93
N SER A 293 -1.81 -0.93 12.19
CA SER A 293 -0.67 -1.73 12.66
C SER A 293 0.66 -0.97 12.56
N LEU A 294 0.80 -0.08 11.58
CA LEU A 294 2.00 0.74 11.35
C LEU A 294 2.01 2.06 12.11
N ASP A 295 0.86 2.69 12.33
CA ASP A 295 0.76 3.98 13.04
C ASP A 295 1.46 4.00 14.41
N PRO A 296 1.43 2.94 15.25
CA PRO A 296 2.16 2.91 16.52
C PRO A 296 3.68 2.98 16.42
N LEU A 297 4.25 2.88 15.22
CA LEU A 297 5.69 3.03 14.97
C LEU A 297 6.09 4.49 14.75
N GLU A 298 5.13 5.40 14.54
CA GLU A 298 5.42 6.82 14.38
C GLU A 298 6.19 7.37 15.60
N ASP A 299 7.12 8.29 15.35
CA ASP A 299 7.90 9.02 16.34
C ASP A 299 8.83 8.17 17.25
N ILE A 300 9.13 6.92 16.90
CA ILE A 300 10.22 6.16 17.55
C ILE A 300 11.56 6.78 17.14
N GLU A 301 12.23 7.44 18.08
CA GLU A 301 13.53 8.08 17.84
C GLU A 301 14.58 7.07 17.33
N TYR A 302 15.46 7.54 16.45
CA TYR A 302 16.48 6.75 15.76
C TYR A 302 15.97 5.59 14.88
N CYS A 303 14.66 5.36 14.79
CA CYS A 303 14.12 4.28 13.94
C CYS A 303 14.21 4.61 12.45
N THR A 304 14.72 3.68 11.64
CA THR A 304 14.88 3.81 10.19
C THR A 304 13.81 3.04 9.41
N ILE A 305 12.84 2.45 10.11
CA ILE A 305 11.72 1.72 9.50
C ILE A 305 10.67 2.68 8.94
N LEU A 306 10.17 2.38 7.74
CA LEU A 306 9.06 3.10 7.13
C LEU A 306 7.74 2.85 7.88
N THR A 307 6.94 3.90 8.02
CA THR A 307 5.58 3.83 8.59
C THR A 307 4.49 4.02 7.54
N ALA A 308 4.83 4.61 6.39
CA ALA A 308 3.91 4.75 5.26
C ALA A 308 4.65 4.83 3.94
N MET A 309 4.07 4.22 2.92
CA MET A 309 4.25 4.57 1.52
C MET A 309 2.87 4.95 0.98
N SER A 310 2.79 5.99 0.15
CA SER A 310 1.56 6.40 -0.52
C SER A 310 1.84 7.28 -1.74
N ARG A 311 0.88 7.40 -2.66
CA ARG A 311 1.02 8.18 -3.91
C ARG A 311 -0.31 8.77 -4.38
N ASN A 312 -0.27 9.90 -5.09
CA ASN A 312 -1.46 10.63 -5.55
C ASN A 312 -1.56 10.77 -7.09
N GLY A 313 -0.75 10.01 -7.84
CA GLY A 313 -0.68 10.10 -9.31
C GLY A 313 0.19 11.25 -9.82
N THR A 314 0.72 12.08 -8.94
CA THR A 314 1.70 13.14 -9.24
C THR A 314 2.97 12.90 -8.42
N ASP A 315 2.85 12.79 -7.10
CA ASP A 315 3.93 12.57 -6.14
C ASP A 315 3.76 11.26 -5.37
N PHE A 316 4.85 10.51 -5.27
CA PHE A 316 5.01 9.40 -4.34
C PHE A 316 5.63 9.93 -3.06
N GLY A 317 5.13 9.48 -1.90
CA GLY A 317 5.63 9.87 -0.58
C GLY A 317 5.95 8.68 0.30
N ILE A 318 7.00 8.80 1.11
CA ILE A 318 7.25 7.90 2.25
C ILE A 318 7.28 8.67 3.57
N ARG A 319 7.01 7.95 4.67
CA ARG A 319 7.28 8.38 6.04
C ARG A 319 8.16 7.37 6.75
N VAL A 320 9.08 7.86 7.58
CA VAL A 320 10.03 7.05 8.35
C VAL A 320 9.87 7.37 9.82
N ALA A 321 9.76 6.33 10.67
CA ALA A 321 9.44 6.43 12.10
C ALA A 321 10.30 7.48 12.82
N GLY A 322 11.62 7.40 12.66
CA GLY A 322 12.58 8.30 13.31
C GLY A 322 12.57 9.73 12.79
N THR A 323 11.85 10.04 11.71
CA THR A 323 11.68 11.41 11.18
C THR A 323 10.31 12.02 11.47
N GLY A 324 9.47 11.29 12.22
CA GLY A 324 8.10 11.68 12.56
C GLY A 324 7.18 11.75 11.34
N LYS A 325 6.25 12.70 11.33
CA LYS A 325 5.17 12.79 10.33
C LYS A 325 5.56 13.45 8.99
N LYS A 326 6.84 13.78 8.81
CA LYS A 326 7.33 14.44 7.60
C LYS A 326 7.23 13.49 6.40
N TRP A 327 6.73 14.02 5.28
CA TRP A 327 6.76 13.33 3.99
C TRP A 327 8.07 13.59 3.25
N PHE A 328 8.60 12.55 2.60
CA PHE A 328 9.67 12.65 1.61
C PHE A 328 9.09 12.25 0.27
N THR A 329 9.07 13.20 -0.67
CA THR A 329 8.33 13.07 -1.92
C THR A 329 9.22 13.18 -3.15
N ALA A 330 8.81 12.50 -4.21
CA ALA A 330 9.35 12.60 -5.55
C ALA A 330 8.26 12.21 -6.57
N PRO A 331 8.43 12.55 -7.87
CA PRO A 331 7.42 12.22 -8.88
C PRO A 331 7.09 10.73 -8.91
N CYS A 332 5.81 10.40 -9.14
CA CYS A 332 5.36 9.03 -9.29
C CYS A 332 5.99 8.36 -10.52
N GLU A 333 6.28 7.07 -10.40
CA GLU A 333 6.70 6.23 -11.50
C GLU A 333 5.48 5.70 -12.29
N MET A 334 5.71 5.35 -13.56
CA MET A 334 4.71 4.68 -14.39
C MET A 334 4.66 3.18 -14.05
N VAL A 335 3.44 2.64 -13.95
CA VAL A 335 3.22 1.23 -13.64
C VAL A 335 3.52 0.38 -14.89
N LYS A 336 4.36 -0.64 -14.74
CA LYS A 336 4.68 -1.58 -15.83
C LYS A 336 3.79 -2.80 -15.72
N GLY A 337 2.95 -3.05 -16.71
CA GLY A 337 1.95 -4.10 -16.60
C GLY A 337 1.17 -4.41 -17.86
N LEU A 338 0.05 -5.09 -17.67
CA LEU A 338 -0.89 -5.47 -18.72
C LEU A 338 -2.01 -4.45 -18.81
N TYR A 339 -2.39 -4.11 -20.04
CA TYR A 339 -3.49 -3.20 -20.35
C TYR A 339 -4.72 -3.98 -20.81
N PHE A 340 -5.89 -3.45 -20.47
CA PHE A 340 -7.16 -3.99 -20.96
C PHE A 340 -7.31 -3.73 -22.47
N PRO A 341 -8.11 -4.55 -23.18
CA PRO A 341 -8.35 -4.35 -24.61
C PRO A 341 -8.80 -2.92 -24.92
N GLY A 342 -8.12 -2.28 -25.89
CA GLY A 342 -8.39 -0.90 -26.32
C GLY A 342 -7.59 0.18 -25.59
N PHE A 343 -6.75 -0.17 -24.61
CA PHE A 343 -5.86 0.76 -23.92
C PHE A 343 -4.38 0.41 -24.11
N SER A 344 -3.54 1.40 -23.89
CA SER A 344 -2.08 1.30 -24.00
C SER A 344 -1.38 2.13 -22.92
N GLU A 345 -0.04 2.10 -22.91
CA GLU A 345 0.78 2.88 -21.99
C GLU A 345 0.54 4.39 -22.10
N SER A 346 0.21 4.93 -23.28
CA SER A 346 -0.08 6.36 -23.44
C SER A 346 -1.39 6.80 -22.76
N ASP A 347 -2.27 5.86 -22.43
CA ASP A 347 -3.52 6.13 -21.70
C ASP A 347 -3.32 6.10 -20.18
N ALA A 348 -2.14 5.69 -19.70
CA ALA A 348 -1.89 5.46 -18.29
C ALA A 348 -1.62 6.75 -17.50
N ASN A 349 -2.19 6.81 -16.29
CA ASN A 349 -1.75 7.72 -15.25
C ASN A 349 -0.57 7.10 -14.48
N ALA A 350 0.29 7.93 -13.89
CA ALA A 350 1.29 7.47 -12.94
C ALA A 350 0.63 6.86 -11.68
N ASP A 351 1.40 6.09 -10.92
CA ASP A 351 0.88 5.31 -9.79
C ASP A 351 0.14 6.18 -8.74
N LEU A 352 -0.99 5.70 -8.23
CA LEU A 352 -1.82 6.41 -7.26
C LEU A 352 -2.50 5.47 -6.24
N GLY A 353 -2.74 5.97 -5.01
CA GLY A 353 -3.41 5.27 -3.91
C GLY A 353 -2.65 5.26 -2.60
N ASP A 354 -3.35 5.03 -1.50
CA ASP A 354 -2.74 4.64 -0.21
C ASP A 354 -2.53 3.13 -0.10
N SER A 355 -2.91 2.37 -1.13
CA SER A 355 -2.92 0.90 -1.08
C SER A 355 -1.54 0.27 -0.89
N CYS A 356 -0.45 1.00 -1.18
CA CYS A 356 0.91 0.56 -0.85
C CYS A 356 1.25 0.56 0.66
N ILE A 357 0.30 0.95 1.51
CA ILE A 357 0.33 0.64 2.95
C ILE A 357 0.32 -0.87 3.21
N THR A 358 -0.22 -1.66 2.29
CA THR A 358 -0.26 -3.12 2.39
C THR A 358 1.15 -3.71 2.26
N GLU A 359 1.93 -3.28 1.27
CA GLU A 359 3.37 -3.60 1.14
C GLU A 359 4.19 -3.08 2.31
N THR A 360 3.89 -1.88 2.79
CA THR A 360 4.59 -1.30 3.95
C THR A 360 4.44 -2.19 5.19
N ALA A 361 3.29 -2.87 5.33
CA ALA A 361 3.01 -3.81 6.41
C ALA A 361 3.42 -5.27 6.11
N GLY A 362 4.08 -5.52 4.97
CA GLY A 362 4.59 -6.84 4.60
C GLY A 362 3.57 -7.78 3.96
N ILE A 363 2.49 -7.28 3.37
CA ILE A 363 1.61 -8.06 2.48
C ILE A 363 1.65 -7.46 1.06
N GLY A 364 0.67 -7.70 0.20
CA GLY A 364 0.69 -7.15 -1.15
C GLY A 364 1.81 -7.74 -2.02
N GLY A 365 2.54 -6.89 -2.75
CA GLY A 365 3.75 -7.25 -3.49
C GLY A 365 4.82 -7.99 -2.67
N PHE A 366 4.88 -7.74 -1.35
CA PHE A 366 5.82 -8.41 -0.45
C PHE A 366 5.42 -9.85 -0.12
N ALA A 367 4.15 -10.19 -0.33
CA ALA A 367 3.62 -11.54 -0.16
C ALA A 367 3.22 -12.17 -1.50
N MET A 368 3.62 -11.61 -2.64
CA MET A 368 3.17 -12.05 -3.97
C MET A 368 3.41 -13.55 -4.24
N ALA A 369 4.41 -14.16 -3.58
CA ALA A 369 4.66 -15.60 -3.61
C ALA A 369 3.48 -16.48 -3.14
N THR A 370 2.56 -15.94 -2.33
CA THR A 370 1.32 -16.63 -1.93
C THR A 370 0.29 -16.66 -3.06
N ALA A 371 0.36 -15.74 -4.00
CA ALA A 371 -0.70 -15.47 -4.97
C ALA A 371 -0.24 -15.67 -6.42
N PRO A 372 0.26 -16.85 -6.84
CA PRO A 372 0.85 -17.05 -8.17
C PRO A 372 -0.13 -16.75 -9.32
N ALA A 373 -1.45 -16.81 -9.10
CA ALA A 373 -2.44 -16.47 -10.13
C ALA A 373 -2.45 -14.97 -10.49
N ILE A 374 -1.94 -14.08 -9.61
CA ILE A 374 -1.96 -12.64 -9.84
C ILE A 374 -1.14 -12.22 -11.06
N VAL A 375 -0.14 -13.01 -11.45
CA VAL A 375 0.74 -12.71 -12.60
C VAL A 375 -0.02 -12.68 -13.93
N LYS A 376 -1.20 -13.33 -14.01
CA LYS A 376 -2.10 -13.21 -15.16
C LYS A 376 -2.76 -11.83 -15.26
N PHE A 377 -2.81 -11.09 -14.15
CA PHE A 377 -3.40 -9.77 -14.05
C PHE A 377 -2.35 -8.65 -14.08
N VAL A 378 -1.25 -8.81 -13.32
CA VAL A 378 -0.19 -7.78 -13.22
C VAL A 378 1.01 -8.02 -14.15
N GLY A 379 1.00 -9.11 -14.90
CA GLY A 379 2.12 -9.53 -15.74
C GLY A 379 3.21 -10.32 -14.99
N GLY A 380 4.10 -10.94 -15.76
CA GLY A 380 5.19 -11.79 -15.26
C GLY A 380 4.83 -13.27 -15.14
N THR A 381 5.64 -14.01 -14.37
CA THR A 381 5.53 -15.44 -14.16
C THR A 381 5.41 -15.79 -12.67
N PRO A 382 4.90 -16.97 -12.29
CA PRO A 382 4.88 -17.39 -10.88
C PRO A 382 6.26 -17.38 -10.22
N LYS A 383 7.34 -17.59 -11.00
CA LYS A 383 8.71 -17.48 -10.51
C LYS A 383 9.07 -16.03 -10.16
N ASP A 384 8.61 -15.06 -10.93
CA ASP A 384 8.82 -13.65 -10.64
C ASP A 384 8.16 -13.25 -9.31
N ALA A 385 6.95 -13.76 -9.03
CA ALA A 385 6.28 -13.54 -7.74
C ALA A 385 7.12 -14.05 -6.54
N ILE A 386 7.75 -15.22 -6.67
CA ILE A 386 8.68 -15.76 -5.67
C ILE A 386 9.94 -14.89 -5.57
N ASN A 387 10.51 -14.47 -6.69
CA ASN A 387 11.70 -13.62 -6.73
C ASN A 387 11.45 -12.26 -6.09
N TYR A 388 10.31 -11.63 -6.37
CA TYR A 388 9.90 -10.36 -5.77
C TYR A 388 9.83 -10.49 -4.25
N THR A 389 9.08 -11.48 -3.74
CA THR A 389 8.99 -11.73 -2.30
C THR A 389 10.36 -12.02 -1.67
N THR A 390 11.18 -12.85 -2.31
CA THR A 390 12.52 -13.21 -1.80
C THR A 390 13.44 -12.00 -1.73
N THR A 391 13.39 -11.13 -2.74
CA THR A 391 14.18 -9.89 -2.81
C THR A 391 13.80 -8.91 -1.70
N MET A 392 12.54 -8.90 -1.24
CA MET A 392 12.10 -8.00 -0.18
C MET A 392 12.67 -8.32 1.20
N TYR A 393 13.19 -9.55 1.43
CA TYR A 393 13.92 -9.87 2.66
C TYR A 393 15.24 -9.08 2.79
N GLU A 394 15.84 -8.66 1.67
CA GLU A 394 17.09 -7.88 1.67
C GLU A 394 16.90 -6.46 2.21
N ILE A 395 15.67 -5.93 2.13
CA ILE A 395 15.36 -4.55 2.53
C ILE A 395 14.50 -4.44 3.78
N THR A 396 14.12 -5.57 4.38
CA THR A 396 13.28 -5.61 5.58
C THR A 396 14.06 -6.04 6.80
N TYR A 397 13.59 -5.65 7.98
CA TYR A 397 14.27 -5.92 9.24
C TYR A 397 13.96 -7.32 9.79
N ALA A 398 12.73 -7.83 9.62
CA ALA A 398 12.32 -9.12 10.18
C ALA A 398 11.34 -9.88 9.27
N GLU A 399 11.08 -11.14 9.64
CA GLU A 399 9.98 -11.92 9.10
C GLU A 399 8.74 -11.83 10.01
N ASN A 400 7.55 -11.84 9.40
CA ASN A 400 6.32 -11.85 10.16
C ASN A 400 6.08 -13.17 10.92
N ASN A 401 5.63 -13.08 12.17
CA ASN A 401 5.35 -14.27 12.97
C ASN A 401 4.00 -14.94 12.63
N ALA A 402 3.01 -14.17 12.16
CA ALA A 402 1.65 -14.66 11.88
C ALA A 402 1.38 -14.85 10.38
N TYR A 403 1.98 -14.00 9.54
CA TYR A 403 1.75 -14.00 8.10
C TYR A 403 2.75 -14.94 7.44
N LYS A 404 2.34 -16.18 7.19
CA LYS A 404 3.20 -17.23 6.62
C LYS A 404 2.93 -17.45 5.14
N ILE A 405 3.98 -17.77 4.40
CA ILE A 405 3.95 -17.99 2.95
C ILE A 405 4.23 -19.48 2.66
N PRO A 406 3.20 -20.31 2.38
CA PRO A 406 3.38 -21.75 2.17
C PRO A 406 4.39 -22.08 1.06
N ASN A 407 4.35 -21.32 -0.04
CA ASN A 407 5.15 -21.56 -1.24
C ASN A 407 6.67 -21.40 -1.04
N ILE A 408 7.10 -20.84 0.10
CA ILE A 408 8.51 -20.74 0.50
C ILE A 408 8.74 -21.34 1.89
N ASN A 409 8.15 -22.51 2.13
CA ASN A 409 8.29 -23.29 3.37
C ASN A 409 7.78 -22.56 4.63
N PHE A 410 6.66 -21.84 4.51
CA PHE A 410 6.03 -21.12 5.62
C PHE A 410 6.95 -20.09 6.30
N ARG A 411 7.90 -19.51 5.56
CA ARG A 411 8.60 -18.30 6.02
C ARG A 411 7.59 -17.17 6.29
N GLY A 412 7.93 -16.31 7.24
CA GLY A 412 7.12 -15.14 7.55
C GLY A 412 7.27 -14.07 6.49
N THR A 413 6.23 -13.32 6.15
CA THR A 413 6.36 -12.26 5.13
C THR A 413 7.44 -11.23 5.51
N PRO A 414 8.20 -10.70 4.53
CA PRO A 414 9.22 -9.68 4.79
C PRO A 414 8.56 -8.43 5.39
N THR A 415 9.00 -8.01 6.57
CA THR A 415 8.30 -7.02 7.41
C THR A 415 9.25 -5.93 7.92
N GLY A 416 8.80 -4.68 7.80
CA GLY A 416 9.51 -3.50 8.28
C GLY A 416 10.63 -3.08 7.34
N ILE A 417 10.26 -2.27 6.33
CA ILE A 417 11.19 -1.75 5.33
C ILE A 417 12.17 -0.79 6.02
N ASP A 418 13.46 -1.10 6.00
CA ASP A 418 14.52 -0.26 6.56
C ASP A 418 15.11 0.63 5.45
N MET A 419 14.99 1.96 5.59
CA MET A 419 15.52 2.88 4.58
C MET A 419 17.03 2.70 4.35
N ARG A 420 17.79 2.27 5.36
CA ARG A 420 19.25 2.03 5.22
C ARG A 420 19.50 0.91 4.21
N LYS A 421 18.81 -0.22 4.39
CA LYS A 421 18.93 -1.39 3.51
C LYS A 421 18.48 -1.09 2.08
N VAL A 422 17.40 -0.31 1.92
CA VAL A 422 16.95 0.14 0.58
C VAL A 422 18.05 0.93 -0.14
N ILE A 423 18.68 1.88 0.55
CA ILE A 423 19.73 2.73 -0.04
C ILE A 423 21.02 1.93 -0.30
N GLU A 424 21.42 1.08 0.65
CA GLU A 424 22.62 0.25 0.58
C GLU A 424 22.55 -0.77 -0.57
N THR A 425 21.47 -1.55 -0.61
CA THR A 425 21.27 -2.63 -1.60
C THR A 425 20.80 -2.09 -2.95
N ARG A 426 20.23 -0.88 -2.99
CA ARG A 426 19.50 -0.29 -4.12
C ARG A 426 18.31 -1.11 -4.59
N ILE A 427 17.83 -2.01 -3.76
CA ILE A 427 16.59 -2.74 -3.98
C ILE A 427 15.44 -1.84 -3.51
N LEU A 428 14.49 -1.58 -4.39
CA LEU A 428 13.30 -0.78 -4.06
C LEU A 428 12.13 -1.70 -3.67
N PRO A 429 11.26 -1.28 -2.74
CA PRO A 429 10.01 -1.98 -2.45
C PRO A 429 9.22 -2.27 -3.73
N VAL A 430 8.78 -3.52 -3.90
CA VAL A 430 7.92 -3.92 -5.01
C VAL A 430 6.46 -3.70 -4.65
N ILE A 431 5.72 -3.02 -5.53
CA ILE A 431 4.29 -2.73 -5.35
C ILE A 431 3.57 -3.32 -6.56
N ASN A 432 2.56 -4.17 -6.32
CA ASN A 432 1.62 -4.55 -7.37
C ASN A 432 0.39 -3.63 -7.28
N THR A 433 -0.12 -3.13 -8.40
CA THR A 433 -1.16 -2.07 -8.37
C THR A 433 -2.01 -2.05 -9.64
N GLY A 434 -3.20 -1.46 -9.56
CA GLY A 434 -4.03 -1.15 -10.72
C GLY A 434 -3.53 0.09 -11.47
N ILE A 435 -3.79 0.15 -12.78
CA ILE A 435 -3.46 1.27 -13.65
C ILE A 435 -4.75 2.07 -13.93
N ALA A 436 -4.77 3.35 -13.57
CA ALA A 436 -5.85 4.26 -13.91
C ALA A 436 -5.59 4.96 -15.24
N CYS A 437 -6.66 5.38 -15.94
CA CYS A 437 -6.51 6.22 -17.11
C CYS A 437 -6.05 7.64 -16.73
N ASN A 438 -5.23 8.28 -17.56
CA ASN A 438 -4.87 9.71 -17.41
C ASN A 438 -5.99 10.69 -17.80
N ARG A 439 -7.21 10.19 -18.03
CA ARG A 439 -8.42 10.99 -18.29
C ARG A 439 -9.43 10.73 -17.19
N ALA A 440 -9.96 11.79 -16.59
CA ALA A 440 -11.06 11.71 -15.64
C ALA A 440 -12.27 11.00 -16.27
N GLY A 441 -13.05 10.26 -15.48
CA GLY A 441 -14.26 9.59 -15.97
C GLY A 441 -14.09 8.16 -16.49
N VAL A 442 -12.88 7.76 -16.93
CA VAL A 442 -12.67 6.50 -17.68
C VAL A 442 -12.59 5.28 -16.76
N GLY A 443 -11.78 5.35 -15.70
CA GLY A 443 -11.62 4.27 -14.73
C GLY A 443 -10.28 3.51 -14.85
N GLN A 444 -10.31 2.24 -14.46
CA GLN A 444 -9.16 1.34 -14.52
C GLN A 444 -8.92 0.85 -15.96
N ILE A 445 -7.66 0.82 -16.38
CA ILE A 445 -7.26 0.40 -17.73
C ILE A 445 -6.23 -0.74 -17.73
N GLY A 446 -5.81 -1.22 -16.56
CA GLY A 446 -4.81 -2.28 -16.46
C GLY A 446 -4.36 -2.54 -15.02
N ALA A 447 -3.29 -3.33 -14.89
CA ALA A 447 -2.61 -3.59 -13.64
C ALA A 447 -1.16 -4.01 -13.89
N GLY A 448 -0.29 -3.78 -12.92
CA GLY A 448 1.14 -4.02 -13.08
C GLY A 448 1.94 -3.96 -11.79
N VAL A 449 3.24 -3.81 -11.97
CA VAL A 449 4.23 -3.66 -10.90
C VAL A 449 4.93 -2.31 -11.04
N VAL A 450 5.21 -1.68 -9.91
CA VAL A 450 5.90 -0.40 -9.81
C VAL A 450 6.77 -0.38 -8.56
N ASN A 451 7.67 0.59 -8.50
CA ASN A 451 8.54 0.82 -7.35
C ASN A 451 8.45 2.29 -6.92
N PRO A 452 8.67 2.59 -5.64
CA PRO A 452 8.84 3.97 -5.20
C PRO A 452 10.13 4.57 -5.80
N PRO A 453 10.18 5.89 -6.05
CA PRO A 453 11.40 6.56 -6.47
C PRO A 453 12.47 6.56 -5.36
N MET A 454 13.71 6.17 -5.70
CA MET A 454 14.84 6.12 -4.76
C MET A 454 15.07 7.44 -4.02
N LYS A 455 14.76 8.56 -4.67
CA LYS A 455 14.90 9.92 -4.13
C LYS A 455 14.17 10.11 -2.79
N CYS A 456 13.01 9.46 -2.59
CA CYS A 456 12.28 9.54 -1.33
C CYS A 456 13.12 9.01 -0.15
N PHE A 457 13.86 7.92 -0.34
CA PHE A 457 14.71 7.32 0.68
C PHE A 457 15.97 8.15 0.92
N GLU A 458 16.61 8.63 -0.14
CA GLU A 458 17.79 9.49 -0.06
C GLU A 458 17.50 10.80 0.69
N ASP A 459 16.34 11.42 0.43
CA ASP A 459 15.94 12.65 1.12
C ASP A 459 15.50 12.38 2.58
N ALA A 460 14.93 11.20 2.86
CA ALA A 460 14.67 10.74 4.22
C ALA A 460 15.96 10.59 5.03
N LEU A 461 16.99 9.95 4.45
CA LEU A 461 18.30 9.78 5.07
C LEU A 461 18.95 11.14 5.40
N LYS A 462 18.97 12.08 4.45
CA LYS A 462 19.50 13.43 4.69
C LYS A 462 18.77 14.13 5.84
N SER A 463 17.45 13.99 5.89
CA SER A 463 16.65 14.59 6.97
C SER A 463 16.89 13.91 8.32
N PHE A 464 17.12 12.60 8.34
CA PHE A 464 17.47 11.84 9.52
C PHE A 464 18.82 12.28 10.09
N ILE A 465 19.87 12.34 9.25
CA ILE A 465 21.21 12.85 9.61
C ILE A 465 21.11 14.23 10.23
N LYS A 466 20.36 15.14 9.58
CA LYS A 466 20.14 16.50 10.08
C LYS A 466 19.41 16.52 11.43
N LYS A 467 18.35 15.71 11.60
CA LYS A 467 17.56 15.66 12.84
C LYS A 467 18.42 15.25 14.04
N TYR A 468 19.31 14.29 13.86
CA TYR A 468 20.15 13.75 14.94
C TYR A 468 21.57 14.35 15.00
N ASN A 469 21.84 15.38 14.20
CA ASN A 469 23.13 16.07 14.13
C ASN A 469 24.34 15.13 13.95
N LEU A 470 24.20 14.12 13.07
CA LEU A 470 25.29 13.19 12.77
C LEU A 470 26.32 13.90 11.89
N LYS A 471 27.60 13.82 12.23
CA LYS A 471 28.70 14.56 11.60
C LYS A 471 29.75 13.64 11.02
#